data_AF-A0AAP2GK29-F1
#
_entry.id   AF-A0AAP2GK29-F1
#
_cell.length_a   1.000
_cell.length_b   1.000
_cell.length_c   1.000
_cell.angle_alpha   90.00
_cell.angle_beta   90.00
_cell.angle_gamma   90.00
#
_symmetry.space_group_name_H-M   'P 1'
#
loop_
_entity.id
_entity.type
_entity.pdbx_description
1 polymer ?
#
loop_
_entity_poly.entity_id
_entity_poly.type
_entity_poly.pdbx_seq_one_letter_code
_entity_poly.pdbx_strand_id
1 'polypeptide(L)'
;MKASSTIRTYCSLKNLMAFLLLIVSVQLHAQIPGGVATTIYTPMGQPVFAIVNPEDAYYRDYVNNDNIQRINQHGWWVQVESGATTTSQCHGWAWSQYNGGPAVEINGDVRKYFTNDAVEEIAPLTQENWEEGVMIVFGANMSVPVHTAITTAEYGIVRSKWWYGAVYRHTLDGHPWGESNWQRGWYRVKMNGDQRVCAFGSTPGYSTTSAIPGATYSWKLSGAPVGGNSSAVSIYHNFSPNTNKTLSVEIHCPLSGTTIKSFRKICFGENSGYVSGGSYYIMGSMNNTNLCPYTSYTLYVSPPCSASGFTYTLPPGFTINSASDFSLSFSTGAGGSGSIEVHANVWCSVSASRCCVPAPGSNVLIAYAYVDTYSTSCGWSLTVSPNPAADYIDIETGGDERQDAATGEVLFGPAPAKNVSGDVGESYLLTVYNSQQVSVFTTKSRDRKVTVSTRQMQNGIYIAEIIRGKERITRRFAVDH
;
A
#
# COMPACT_ATOMS: atom_id res chain seq x y z
N MET A 1 -28.33 57.43 -85.64
CA MET A 1 -28.82 57.56 -84.25
C MET A 1 -29.48 56.26 -83.82
N LYS A 2 -29.31 55.89 -82.54
CA LYS A 2 -29.86 54.73 -81.81
C LYS A 2 -29.20 53.37 -82.08
N ALA A 3 -28.08 53.13 -81.38
CA ALA A 3 -27.72 51.79 -80.93
C ALA A 3 -28.33 51.59 -79.53
N SER A 4 -29.36 50.74 -79.45
CA SER A 4 -30.00 50.32 -78.21
C SER A 4 -29.18 49.18 -77.60
N SER A 5 -28.38 49.48 -76.58
CA SER A 5 -27.70 48.47 -75.77
C SER A 5 -28.69 47.91 -74.75
N THR A 6 -29.40 46.86 -75.13
CA THR A 6 -30.17 46.03 -74.20
C THR A 6 -29.17 45.29 -73.32
N ILE A 7 -28.85 45.86 -72.15
CA ILE A 7 -28.13 45.17 -71.08
C ILE A 7 -29.07 44.05 -70.61
N ARG A 8 -28.87 42.85 -71.16
CA ARG A 8 -29.50 41.62 -70.70
C ARG A 8 -28.95 41.32 -69.31
N THR A 9 -29.71 41.71 -68.30
CA THR A 9 -29.49 41.37 -66.89
C THR A 9 -29.79 39.88 -66.68
N TYR A 10 -28.96 38.99 -67.23
CA TYR A 10 -28.89 37.61 -66.77
C TYR A 10 -28.11 37.57 -65.46
N CYS A 11 -28.64 38.23 -64.42
CA CYS A 11 -28.38 37.79 -63.07
C CYS A 11 -29.08 36.43 -62.98
N SER A 12 -28.36 35.37 -63.35
CA SER A 12 -28.98 34.07 -63.55
C SER A 12 -29.65 33.64 -62.25
N LEU A 13 -30.83 33.04 -62.35
CA LEU A 13 -31.59 32.50 -61.22
C LEU A 13 -30.70 31.65 -60.28
N LYS A 14 -29.63 31.04 -60.81
CA LYS A 14 -28.62 30.28 -60.06
C LYS A 14 -27.84 31.15 -59.06
N ASN A 15 -27.49 32.39 -59.42
CA ASN A 15 -26.79 33.31 -58.53
C ASN A 15 -27.70 33.81 -57.40
N LEU A 16 -28.97 34.07 -57.71
CA LEU A 16 -29.96 34.43 -56.68
C LEU A 16 -30.22 33.26 -55.72
N MET A 17 -30.31 32.04 -56.23
CA MET A 17 -30.51 30.84 -55.42
C MET A 17 -29.28 30.51 -54.55
N ALA A 18 -28.06 30.69 -55.09
CA ALA A 18 -26.83 30.56 -54.30
C ALA A 18 -26.75 31.61 -53.18
N PHE A 19 -27.17 32.84 -53.45
CA PHE A 19 -27.20 33.91 -52.45
C PHE A 19 -28.26 33.64 -51.36
N LEU A 20 -29.44 33.15 -51.74
CA LEU A 20 -30.48 32.72 -50.79
C LEU A 20 -30.01 31.52 -49.94
N LEU A 21 -29.37 30.52 -50.54
CA LEU A 21 -28.81 29.38 -49.81
C LEU A 21 -27.68 29.81 -48.86
N LEU A 22 -26.87 30.81 -49.24
CA LEU A 22 -25.87 31.40 -48.37
C LEU A 22 -26.50 32.18 -47.20
N ILE A 23 -27.55 32.97 -47.46
CA ILE A 23 -28.27 33.68 -46.40
C ILE A 23 -28.91 32.68 -45.43
N VAL A 24 -29.56 31.64 -45.95
CA VAL A 24 -30.16 30.57 -45.13
C VAL A 24 -29.09 29.81 -44.38
N SER A 25 -27.93 29.50 -44.97
CA SER A 25 -26.85 28.80 -44.27
C SER A 25 -26.22 29.66 -43.17
N VAL A 26 -26.05 30.97 -43.40
CA VAL A 26 -25.56 31.94 -42.40
C VAL A 26 -26.58 32.15 -41.29
N GLN A 27 -27.87 32.26 -41.61
CA GLN A 27 -28.95 32.38 -40.62
C GLN A 27 -29.10 31.11 -39.79
N LEU A 28 -28.99 29.92 -40.41
CA LEU A 28 -29.01 28.63 -39.70
C LEU A 28 -27.77 28.45 -38.81
N HIS A 29 -26.58 28.86 -39.27
CA HIS A 29 -25.37 28.86 -38.43
C HIS A 29 -25.44 29.89 -37.29
N ALA A 30 -26.16 30.99 -37.47
CA ALA A 30 -26.37 32.00 -36.43
C ALA A 30 -27.48 31.62 -35.42
N GLN A 31 -28.37 30.69 -35.78
CA GLN A 31 -29.50 30.28 -34.94
C GLN A 31 -29.23 29.07 -34.04
N ILE A 32 -28.20 28.28 -34.34
CA ILE A 32 -27.67 27.35 -33.35
C ILE A 32 -26.72 28.18 -32.51
N PRO A 33 -26.94 28.37 -31.20
CA PRO A 33 -25.95 28.96 -30.31
C PRO A 33 -24.75 28.02 -30.28
N GLY A 34 -23.90 28.12 -31.29
CA GLY A 34 -22.72 27.28 -31.44
C GLY A 34 -21.81 27.61 -30.28
N GLY A 35 -21.50 26.61 -29.47
CA GLY A 35 -20.57 26.79 -28.37
C GLY A 35 -19.26 27.40 -28.89
N VAL A 36 -18.70 28.34 -28.12
CA VAL A 36 -17.46 28.99 -28.51
C VAL A 36 -16.31 28.06 -28.12
N ALA A 37 -15.59 27.57 -29.13
CA ALA A 37 -14.36 26.81 -28.90
C ALA A 37 -13.36 27.67 -28.12
N THR A 38 -12.80 27.11 -27.05
CA THR A 38 -11.82 27.76 -26.19
C THR A 38 -10.72 26.78 -25.80
N THR A 39 -9.60 27.30 -25.33
CA THR A 39 -8.54 26.51 -24.71
C THR A 39 -8.55 26.83 -23.22
N ILE A 40 -8.83 25.81 -22.40
CA ILE A 40 -8.62 25.88 -20.96
C ILE A 40 -7.31 25.16 -20.63
N TYR A 41 -6.86 25.27 -19.39
CA TYR A 41 -5.70 24.52 -18.91
C TYR A 41 -6.15 23.54 -17.85
N THR A 42 -5.66 22.30 -17.92
CA THR A 42 -5.80 21.31 -16.84
C THR A 42 -5.21 21.89 -15.56
N PRO A 43 -5.51 21.31 -14.39
CA PRO A 43 -4.84 21.73 -13.18
C PRO A 43 -3.32 21.63 -13.27
N MET A 44 -2.80 20.68 -14.07
CA MET A 44 -1.38 20.49 -14.34
C MET A 44 -0.80 21.46 -15.39
N GLY A 45 -1.57 22.45 -15.85
CA GLY A 45 -1.13 23.45 -16.82
C GLY A 45 -1.11 22.97 -18.27
N GLN A 46 -1.71 21.83 -18.59
CA GLN A 46 -1.77 21.33 -19.96
C GLN A 46 -2.96 21.96 -20.70
N PRO A 47 -2.82 22.40 -21.97
CA PRO A 47 -3.94 22.93 -22.71
C PRO A 47 -4.96 21.84 -23.05
N VAL A 48 -6.25 22.15 -22.90
CA VAL A 48 -7.39 21.29 -23.26
C VAL A 48 -8.34 22.08 -24.13
N PHE A 49 -8.76 21.47 -25.22
CA PHE A 49 -9.84 21.99 -26.05
C PHE A 49 -11.16 21.86 -25.30
N ALA A 50 -11.87 22.97 -25.16
CA ALA A 50 -13.16 23.03 -24.51
C ALA A 50 -14.14 23.86 -25.33
N ILE A 51 -15.42 23.74 -25.00
CA ILE A 51 -16.50 24.47 -25.65
C ILE A 51 -17.27 25.22 -24.56
N VAL A 52 -17.43 26.54 -24.74
CA VAL A 52 -18.30 27.35 -23.89
C VAL A 52 -19.67 27.39 -24.53
N ASN A 53 -20.61 26.62 -24.01
CA ASN A 53 -21.99 26.69 -24.45
C ASN A 53 -22.68 27.87 -23.76
N PRO A 54 -23.34 28.76 -24.52
CA PRO A 54 -24.15 29.81 -23.90
C PRO A 54 -25.32 29.19 -23.13
N GLU A 55 -25.75 29.86 -22.06
CA GLU A 55 -26.98 29.48 -21.36
C GLU A 55 -28.19 29.64 -22.29
N ASP A 56 -28.89 28.54 -22.54
CA ASP A 56 -30.10 28.48 -23.34
C ASP A 56 -31.27 28.07 -22.45
N ALA A 57 -32.25 28.97 -22.31
CA ALA A 57 -33.41 28.76 -21.46
C ALA A 57 -34.29 27.60 -21.94
N TYR A 58 -34.46 27.43 -23.26
CA TYR A 58 -35.24 26.33 -23.82
C TYR A 58 -34.58 24.99 -23.52
N TYR A 59 -33.26 24.91 -23.73
CA TYR A 59 -32.50 23.71 -23.42
C TYR A 59 -32.52 23.40 -21.92
N ARG A 60 -32.38 24.40 -21.06
CA ARG A 60 -32.51 24.24 -19.60
C ARG A 60 -33.86 23.68 -19.19
N ASP A 61 -34.96 24.18 -19.74
CA ASP A 61 -36.31 23.70 -19.40
C ASP A 61 -36.53 22.26 -19.87
N TYR A 62 -36.09 21.93 -21.07
CA TYR A 62 -36.10 20.56 -21.58
C TYR A 62 -35.34 19.60 -20.64
N VAL A 63 -34.10 19.95 -20.29
CA VAL A 63 -33.27 19.13 -19.42
C VAL A 63 -33.83 19.05 -18.00
N ASN A 64 -34.40 20.14 -17.47
CA ASN A 64 -35.05 20.11 -16.16
C ASN A 64 -36.26 19.16 -16.14
N ASN A 65 -37.06 19.13 -17.21
CA ASN A 65 -38.18 18.20 -17.32
C ASN A 65 -37.70 16.74 -17.40
N ASP A 66 -36.64 16.45 -18.16
CA ASP A 66 -36.02 15.11 -18.18
C ASP A 66 -35.49 14.72 -16.78
N ASN A 67 -34.79 15.64 -16.10
CA ASN A 67 -34.30 15.42 -14.74
C ASN A 67 -35.44 15.05 -13.77
N ILE A 68 -36.58 15.75 -13.81
CA ILE A 68 -37.75 15.44 -12.98
C ILE A 68 -38.25 14.02 -13.23
N GLN A 69 -38.33 13.60 -14.50
CA GLN A 69 -38.73 12.24 -14.83
C GLN A 69 -37.75 11.20 -14.28
N ARG A 70 -36.44 11.46 -14.38
CA ARG A 70 -35.41 10.57 -13.83
C ARG A 70 -35.45 10.46 -12.31
N ILE A 71 -35.64 11.57 -11.60
CA ILE A 71 -35.80 11.56 -10.13
C ILE A 71 -37.00 10.70 -9.74
N ASN A 72 -38.12 10.87 -10.43
CA ASN A 72 -39.33 10.06 -10.18
C ASN A 72 -39.10 8.56 -10.44
N GLN A 73 -38.22 8.20 -11.38
CA GLN A 73 -37.87 6.80 -11.68
C GLN A 73 -36.88 6.21 -10.67
N HIS A 74 -35.93 6.99 -10.17
CA HIS A 74 -34.86 6.51 -9.28
C HIS A 74 -35.19 6.71 -7.80
N GLY A 75 -36.22 7.47 -7.44
CA GLY A 75 -36.77 7.51 -6.09
C GLY A 75 -35.82 8.14 -5.06
N TRP A 76 -35.67 7.48 -3.91
CA TRP A 76 -35.14 8.05 -2.66
C TRP A 76 -33.62 8.28 -2.61
N TRP A 77 -32.84 7.71 -3.52
CA TRP A 77 -31.37 7.77 -3.49
C TRP A 77 -30.75 8.84 -4.40
N VAL A 78 -31.60 9.68 -5.02
CA VAL A 78 -31.18 10.83 -5.85
C VAL A 78 -31.95 12.08 -5.42
N GLN A 79 -31.23 13.16 -5.14
CA GLN A 79 -31.79 14.47 -4.82
C GLN A 79 -31.20 15.53 -5.75
N VAL A 80 -32.04 16.41 -6.31
CA VAL A 80 -31.56 17.59 -7.05
C VAL A 80 -31.14 18.67 -6.08
N GLU A 81 -29.92 19.16 -6.24
CA GLU A 81 -29.39 20.31 -5.50
C GLU A 81 -29.45 21.61 -6.30
N SER A 82 -29.31 21.55 -7.62
CA SER A 82 -29.45 22.73 -8.48
C SER A 82 -29.93 22.36 -9.90
N GLY A 83 -30.53 23.32 -10.59
CA GLY A 83 -31.10 23.13 -11.93
C GLY A 83 -30.05 22.86 -13.01
N ALA A 84 -30.53 22.44 -14.18
CA ALA A 84 -29.69 22.24 -15.36
C ALA A 84 -28.97 23.52 -15.79
N THR A 85 -27.73 23.38 -16.26
CA THR A 85 -26.94 24.47 -16.86
C THR A 85 -26.18 23.93 -18.06
N THR A 86 -26.11 24.70 -19.14
CA THR A 86 -25.36 24.33 -20.36
C THR A 86 -23.88 24.67 -20.25
N THR A 87 -23.53 25.57 -19.33
CA THR A 87 -22.16 26.06 -19.12
C THR A 87 -21.16 24.97 -18.75
N SER A 88 -21.56 23.88 -18.08
CA SER A 88 -20.65 22.77 -17.80
C SER A 88 -21.36 21.43 -17.81
N GLN A 89 -20.80 20.46 -18.53
CA GLN A 89 -21.28 19.08 -18.54
C GLN A 89 -20.66 18.23 -17.42
N CYS A 90 -21.09 16.97 -17.32
CA CYS A 90 -20.60 15.94 -16.40
C CYS A 90 -19.07 15.82 -16.30
N HIS A 91 -18.33 16.09 -17.38
CA HIS A 91 -16.88 15.99 -17.42
C HIS A 91 -16.16 17.23 -16.85
N GLY A 92 -16.77 18.42 -16.98
CA GLY A 92 -16.17 19.70 -16.59
C GLY A 92 -16.68 20.23 -15.25
N TRP A 93 -17.84 19.77 -14.77
CA TRP A 93 -18.46 20.31 -13.57
C TRP A 93 -17.71 19.98 -12.28
N ALA A 94 -17.40 18.71 -12.01
CA ALA A 94 -16.68 18.36 -10.78
C ALA A 94 -15.28 19.00 -10.78
N TRP A 95 -14.70 19.18 -11.96
CA TRP A 95 -13.46 19.91 -12.12
C TRP A 95 -13.58 21.40 -11.77
N SER A 96 -14.58 22.11 -12.29
CA SER A 96 -14.79 23.54 -12.01
C SER A 96 -15.04 23.78 -10.52
N GLN A 97 -15.80 22.88 -9.89
CA GLN A 97 -16.09 22.95 -8.46
C GLN A 97 -14.88 22.59 -7.59
N TYR A 98 -14.11 21.55 -7.94
CA TYR A 98 -12.99 21.09 -7.11
C TYR A 98 -11.74 21.96 -7.26
N ASN A 99 -11.37 22.27 -8.50
CA ASN A 99 -10.11 22.96 -8.80
C ASN A 99 -10.30 24.46 -9.02
N GLY A 100 -11.53 24.98 -9.11
CA GLY A 100 -11.78 26.39 -9.43
C GLY A 100 -11.59 26.72 -10.90
N GLY A 101 -11.72 25.74 -11.79
CA GLY A 101 -11.60 25.92 -13.24
C GLY A 101 -12.86 26.55 -13.86
N PRO A 102 -12.77 27.09 -15.09
CA PRO A 102 -13.92 27.61 -15.81
C PRO A 102 -14.99 26.54 -16.04
N ALA A 103 -16.27 26.92 -15.95
CA ALA A 103 -17.40 26.08 -16.34
C ALA A 103 -17.44 25.97 -17.86
N VAL A 104 -16.98 24.83 -18.40
CA VAL A 104 -16.96 24.54 -19.84
C VAL A 104 -17.32 23.09 -20.13
N GLU A 105 -17.69 22.82 -21.38
CA GLU A 105 -17.78 21.48 -21.93
C GLU A 105 -16.38 20.98 -22.34
N ILE A 106 -16.01 19.79 -21.87
CA ILE A 106 -14.77 19.11 -22.28
C ILE A 106 -15.16 17.86 -23.06
N ASN A 107 -14.90 17.88 -24.37
CA ASN A 107 -15.14 16.74 -25.26
C ASN A 107 -13.90 15.85 -25.33
N GLY A 108 -14.05 14.56 -25.04
CA GLY A 108 -12.99 13.56 -25.17
C GLY A 108 -12.76 12.70 -23.94
N ASP A 109 -11.67 11.92 -23.99
CA ASP A 109 -11.23 11.05 -22.89
C ASP A 109 -10.69 11.91 -21.74
N VAL A 110 -11.58 12.15 -20.78
CA VAL A 110 -11.33 12.98 -19.61
C VAL A 110 -10.12 12.52 -18.81
N ARG A 111 -9.81 11.21 -18.78
CA ARG A 111 -8.63 10.71 -18.07
C ARG A 111 -7.34 11.29 -18.62
N LYS A 112 -7.19 11.43 -19.94
CA LYS A 112 -5.99 12.04 -20.55
C LYS A 112 -5.80 13.50 -20.16
N TYR A 113 -6.89 14.20 -19.84
CA TYR A 113 -6.84 15.57 -19.34
C TYR A 113 -6.49 15.66 -17.85
N PHE A 114 -6.59 14.54 -17.12
CA PHE A 114 -6.31 14.50 -15.68
C PHE A 114 -4.96 13.84 -15.36
N THR A 115 -4.57 12.81 -16.11
CA THR A 115 -3.55 11.84 -15.71
C THR A 115 -2.30 11.88 -16.59
N ASN A 116 -1.60 13.00 -16.70
CA ASN A 116 -0.24 13.02 -17.28
C ASN A 116 0.80 12.23 -16.43
N ASP A 117 0.39 11.09 -15.89
CA ASP A 117 1.01 10.28 -14.83
C ASP A 117 1.25 11.01 -13.50
N ALA A 118 0.82 12.28 -13.38
CA ALA A 118 0.99 13.07 -12.17
C ALA A 118 -0.11 12.87 -11.12
N VAL A 119 -1.15 12.10 -11.42
CA VAL A 119 -2.20 11.72 -10.47
C VAL A 119 -2.24 10.20 -10.37
N GLU A 120 -2.36 9.69 -9.15
CA GLU A 120 -2.53 8.26 -8.90
C GLU A 120 -4.01 7.94 -8.70
N GLU A 121 -4.45 6.85 -9.32
CA GLU A 121 -5.73 6.24 -8.98
C GLU A 121 -5.59 5.57 -7.62
N ILE A 122 -6.47 5.92 -6.69
CA ILE A 122 -6.54 5.27 -5.40
C ILE A 122 -7.80 4.42 -5.41
N ALA A 123 -7.66 3.10 -5.34
CA ALA A 123 -8.79 2.21 -5.19
C ALA A 123 -8.50 1.25 -4.03
N PRO A 124 -9.46 0.97 -3.13
CA PRO A 124 -10.85 1.46 -3.07
C PRO A 124 -11.06 2.74 -2.22
N LEU A 125 -12.18 3.45 -2.46
CA LEU A 125 -12.72 4.48 -1.54
C LEU A 125 -13.26 3.80 -0.28
N THR A 126 -12.65 4.08 0.87
CA THR A 126 -13.08 3.59 2.19
C THR A 126 -13.52 4.77 3.04
N GLN A 127 -14.26 4.50 4.11
CA GLN A 127 -14.65 5.56 5.04
C GLN A 127 -13.43 6.29 5.63
N GLU A 128 -12.29 5.61 5.76
CA GLU A 128 -11.05 6.17 6.32
C GLU A 128 -10.33 7.16 5.38
N ASN A 129 -10.60 7.09 4.08
CA ASN A 129 -10.02 7.99 3.07
C ASN A 129 -11.07 8.91 2.41
N TRP A 130 -12.29 8.92 2.95
CA TRP A 130 -13.36 9.79 2.51
C TRP A 130 -13.16 11.19 3.07
N GLU A 131 -13.02 12.16 2.18
CA GLU A 131 -12.95 13.58 2.53
C GLU A 131 -13.98 14.32 1.70
N GLU A 132 -14.68 15.30 2.28
CA GLU A 132 -15.62 16.15 1.55
C GLU A 132 -14.89 16.97 0.48
N GLY A 133 -15.53 17.13 -0.67
CA GLY A 133 -15.05 18.01 -1.72
C GLY A 133 -14.05 17.34 -2.66
N VAL A 134 -13.70 16.07 -2.51
CA VAL A 134 -12.74 15.37 -3.37
C VAL A 134 -13.39 14.93 -4.68
N MET A 135 -12.70 15.17 -5.80
CA MET A 135 -13.15 14.72 -7.12
C MET A 135 -13.00 13.20 -7.30
N ILE A 136 -14.07 12.55 -7.75
CA ILE A 136 -14.15 11.13 -8.12
C ILE A 136 -14.41 11.02 -9.61
N VAL A 137 -13.88 9.97 -10.24
CA VAL A 137 -14.09 9.67 -11.64
C VAL A 137 -14.61 8.24 -11.80
N PHE A 138 -15.72 8.07 -12.50
CA PHE A 138 -16.30 6.77 -12.79
C PHE A 138 -15.89 6.31 -14.19
N GLY A 139 -15.65 5.01 -14.34
CA GLY A 139 -15.51 4.37 -15.66
C GLY A 139 -14.06 4.17 -16.07
N ALA A 140 -13.31 3.38 -15.29
CA ALA A 140 -11.88 3.10 -15.53
C ALA A 140 -11.58 2.23 -16.76
N ASN A 141 -12.59 1.71 -17.49
CA ASN A 141 -12.36 1.00 -18.74
C ASN A 141 -12.70 1.89 -19.94
N MET A 142 -11.79 1.99 -20.92
CA MET A 142 -11.77 3.01 -21.99
C MET A 142 -13.01 3.04 -22.91
N SER A 143 -13.95 2.13 -22.70
CA SER A 143 -15.14 1.93 -23.52
C SER A 143 -16.39 2.66 -23.00
N VAL A 144 -16.37 3.19 -21.76
CA VAL A 144 -17.54 3.79 -21.12
C VAL A 144 -17.31 5.30 -20.93
N PRO A 145 -18.31 6.17 -21.20
CA PRO A 145 -18.19 7.61 -20.98
C PRO A 145 -17.73 7.88 -19.55
N VAL A 146 -16.61 8.57 -19.37
CA VAL A 146 -16.03 8.80 -18.05
C VAL A 146 -16.84 9.89 -17.33
N HIS A 147 -17.40 9.59 -16.17
CA HIS A 147 -18.21 10.55 -15.41
C HIS A 147 -17.42 11.13 -14.25
N THR A 148 -17.68 12.38 -13.83
CA THR A 148 -16.98 12.98 -12.68
C THR A 148 -17.96 13.45 -11.61
N ALA A 149 -17.57 13.30 -10.34
CA ALA A 149 -18.34 13.73 -9.17
C ALA A 149 -17.44 14.31 -8.09
N ILE A 150 -18.06 14.85 -7.05
CA ILE A 150 -17.42 15.36 -5.84
C ILE A 150 -18.01 14.66 -4.62
N THR A 151 -17.18 14.16 -3.71
CA THR A 151 -17.63 13.63 -2.42
C THR A 151 -18.33 14.69 -1.57
N THR A 152 -19.32 14.30 -0.79
CA THR A 152 -19.92 15.15 0.25
C THR A 152 -19.34 14.83 1.63
N ALA A 153 -19.76 15.56 2.66
CA ALA A 153 -19.45 15.21 4.06
C ALA A 153 -19.97 13.82 4.47
N GLU A 154 -21.02 13.30 3.81
CA GLU A 154 -21.58 11.98 4.11
C GLU A 154 -20.87 10.90 3.31
N TYR A 155 -20.36 9.86 4.00
CA TYR A 155 -19.67 8.74 3.37
C TYR A 155 -20.58 8.04 2.35
N GLY A 156 -20.03 7.79 1.16
CA GLY A 156 -20.75 7.13 0.08
C GLY A 156 -21.77 8.03 -0.63
N ILE A 157 -21.83 9.33 -0.33
CA ILE A 157 -22.70 10.28 -1.03
C ILE A 157 -21.88 11.29 -1.84
N VAL A 158 -22.17 11.40 -3.13
CA VAL A 158 -21.47 12.29 -4.05
C VAL A 158 -22.42 13.30 -4.69
N ARG A 159 -21.84 14.37 -5.23
CA ARG A 159 -22.50 15.35 -6.09
C ARG A 159 -21.98 15.21 -7.51
N SER A 160 -22.84 15.16 -8.49
CA SER A 160 -22.42 15.17 -9.90
C SER A 160 -23.46 15.76 -10.83
N LYS A 161 -23.02 16.22 -11.99
CA LYS A 161 -23.91 16.54 -13.13
C LYS A 161 -23.86 15.39 -14.10
N TRP A 162 -25.00 15.02 -14.69
CA TRP A 162 -25.07 14.02 -15.75
C TRP A 162 -25.38 14.74 -17.06
N TRP A 163 -24.46 14.68 -18.03
CA TRP A 163 -24.53 15.51 -19.22
C TRP A 163 -24.70 17.00 -18.85
N TYR A 164 -25.64 17.72 -19.45
CA TYR A 164 -26.02 19.09 -19.08
C TYR A 164 -27.12 19.17 -18.01
N GLY A 165 -27.40 18.04 -17.36
CA GLY A 165 -28.41 17.86 -16.32
C GLY A 165 -28.26 18.76 -15.10
N ALA A 166 -29.17 18.58 -14.15
CA ALA A 166 -29.09 19.14 -12.81
C ALA A 166 -27.80 18.69 -12.08
N VAL A 167 -27.46 19.38 -10.99
CA VAL A 167 -26.55 18.80 -10.00
C VAL A 167 -27.36 17.88 -9.10
N TYR A 168 -26.91 16.65 -9.00
CA TYR A 168 -27.54 15.60 -8.21
C TYR A 168 -26.66 15.23 -7.04
N ARG A 169 -27.26 15.13 -5.87
CA ARG A 169 -26.74 14.43 -4.71
C ARG A 169 -27.24 12.99 -4.76
N HIS A 170 -26.34 12.02 -4.79
CA HIS A 170 -26.71 10.60 -4.92
C HIS A 170 -25.69 9.68 -4.26
N THR A 171 -26.06 8.43 -4.03
CA THR A 171 -25.14 7.42 -3.49
C THR A 171 -24.04 7.10 -4.51
N LEU A 172 -22.88 6.66 -4.04
CA LEU A 172 -21.72 6.30 -4.86
C LEU A 172 -22.05 5.15 -5.83
N ASP A 173 -22.93 4.24 -5.43
CA ASP A 173 -23.42 3.12 -6.24
C ASP A 173 -24.69 3.49 -7.03
N GLY A 174 -25.29 4.62 -6.69
CA GLY A 174 -26.50 5.11 -7.29
C GLY A 174 -26.22 5.94 -8.53
N HIS A 175 -26.26 5.32 -9.70
CA HIS A 175 -26.25 6.03 -10.98
C HIS A 175 -27.69 6.20 -11.53
N PRO A 176 -28.19 7.42 -11.76
CA PRO A 176 -29.53 7.68 -12.32
C PRO A 176 -29.72 7.24 -13.79
N TRP A 177 -28.80 6.44 -14.34
CA TRP A 177 -28.91 5.85 -15.68
C TRP A 177 -28.61 4.35 -15.70
N GLY A 178 -28.50 3.70 -14.53
CA GLY A 178 -28.81 2.28 -14.39
C GLY A 178 -27.68 1.26 -14.58
N GLU A 179 -26.42 1.58 -14.33
CA GLU A 179 -25.33 0.60 -14.48
C GLU A 179 -24.55 0.33 -13.18
N SER A 180 -24.53 -0.92 -12.74
CA SER A 180 -23.95 -1.37 -11.46
C SER A 180 -22.44 -1.69 -11.50
N ASN A 181 -21.75 -1.50 -12.63
CA ASN A 181 -20.42 -2.08 -12.84
C ASN A 181 -19.31 -1.06 -13.14
N TRP A 182 -19.50 0.20 -12.77
CA TRP A 182 -18.49 1.22 -13.02
C TRP A 182 -17.33 1.04 -12.05
N GLN A 183 -16.15 0.71 -12.58
CA GLN A 183 -14.92 0.77 -11.81
C GLN A 183 -14.73 2.20 -11.30
N ARG A 184 -14.55 2.32 -9.98
CA ARG A 184 -14.48 3.58 -9.24
C ARG A 184 -13.01 3.91 -9.00
N GLY A 185 -12.55 5.01 -9.59
CA GLY A 185 -11.25 5.58 -9.31
C GLY A 185 -11.42 6.99 -8.75
N TRP A 186 -10.61 7.37 -7.77
CA TRP A 186 -10.43 8.78 -7.44
C TRP A 186 -8.97 9.13 -7.64
N TYR A 187 -8.73 10.37 -8.06
CA TYR A 187 -7.43 10.85 -8.49
C TYR A 187 -6.95 11.95 -7.54
N ARG A 188 -5.73 11.81 -7.05
CA ARG A 188 -5.00 12.89 -6.34
C ARG A 188 -3.65 13.10 -6.98
N VAL A 189 -3.09 14.31 -6.87
CA VAL A 189 -1.70 14.55 -7.30
C VAL A 189 -0.80 13.57 -6.55
N LYS A 190 -0.06 12.78 -7.31
CA LYS A 190 0.86 11.79 -6.78
C LYS A 190 1.96 12.52 -6.01
N MET A 191 2.08 12.17 -4.75
CA MET A 191 3.19 12.57 -3.89
C MET A 191 4.24 11.47 -3.88
N ASN A 192 5.50 11.83 -3.88
CA ASN A 192 6.63 10.96 -3.59
C ASN A 192 7.13 11.25 -2.18
N GLY A 193 7.79 10.27 -1.57
CA GLY A 193 8.32 10.35 -0.20
C GLY A 193 7.73 9.28 0.71
N ASP A 194 8.42 9.01 1.81
CA ASP A 194 8.12 7.87 2.67
C ASP A 194 6.81 8.08 3.44
N GLN A 195 5.96 7.05 3.45
CA GLN A 195 4.76 7.04 4.29
C GLN A 195 5.08 6.83 5.77
N ARG A 196 6.30 6.34 6.07
CA ARG A 196 6.79 6.07 7.42
C ARG A 196 8.16 6.71 7.61
N VAL A 197 8.29 7.51 8.65
CA VAL A 197 9.52 8.24 8.97
C VAL A 197 10.03 7.74 10.31
N CYS A 198 11.05 6.87 10.26
CA CYS A 198 11.44 6.03 11.39
C CYS A 198 12.49 6.65 12.33
N ALA A 199 13.18 7.71 11.92
CA ALA A 199 14.28 8.28 12.69
C ALA A 199 13.93 9.65 13.28
N PHE A 200 14.09 9.77 14.59
CA PHE A 200 14.09 11.08 15.26
C PHE A 200 15.20 11.96 14.66
N GLY A 201 14.89 13.22 14.33
CA GLY A 201 15.84 14.14 13.68
C GLY A 201 16.07 13.89 12.19
N SER A 202 15.39 12.93 11.56
CA SER A 202 15.40 12.80 10.10
C SER A 202 14.66 13.95 9.42
N THR A 203 15.02 14.24 8.17
CA THR A 203 14.38 15.27 7.34
C THR A 203 13.87 14.65 6.05
N PRO A 204 12.82 13.81 6.10
CA PRO A 204 12.26 13.17 4.91
C PRO A 204 11.88 14.22 3.85
N GLY A 205 12.25 13.91 2.60
CA GLY A 205 11.87 14.70 1.42
C GLY A 205 10.57 14.18 0.81
N TYR A 206 9.66 15.10 0.52
CA TYR A 206 8.43 14.86 -0.22
C TYR A 206 8.41 15.71 -1.49
N SER A 207 7.81 15.21 -2.55
CA SER A 207 7.66 15.96 -3.79
C SER A 207 6.40 15.59 -4.55
N THR A 208 5.93 16.46 -5.43
CA THR A 208 4.91 16.13 -6.44
C THR A 208 5.61 15.63 -7.70
N THR A 209 5.07 14.62 -8.38
CA THR A 209 5.72 13.97 -9.56
C THR A 209 5.99 14.89 -10.75
N SER A 210 5.37 16.07 -10.83
CA SER A 210 5.61 17.01 -11.91
C SER A 210 5.48 18.44 -11.40
N ALA A 211 6.58 19.20 -11.45
CA ALA A 211 6.54 20.62 -11.19
C ALA A 211 5.74 21.29 -12.31
N ILE A 212 4.62 21.90 -11.98
CA ILE A 212 3.83 22.73 -12.91
C ILE A 212 4.56 24.05 -13.11
N PRO A 213 4.94 24.43 -14.35
CA PRO A 213 5.63 25.69 -14.60
C PRO A 213 4.84 26.89 -14.07
N GLY A 214 5.50 27.73 -13.26
CA GLY A 214 4.92 28.93 -12.65
C GLY A 214 3.94 28.67 -11.50
N ALA A 215 3.61 27.42 -11.17
CA ALA A 215 2.71 27.13 -10.06
C ALA A 215 3.32 27.49 -8.71
N THR A 216 2.44 27.80 -7.76
CA THR A 216 2.81 28.00 -6.37
C THR A 216 2.35 26.83 -5.51
N TYR A 217 3.11 26.50 -4.47
CA TYR A 217 2.91 25.33 -3.61
C TYR A 217 2.81 25.77 -2.16
N SER A 218 1.83 25.23 -1.44
CA SER A 218 1.66 25.43 -0.01
C SER A 218 1.58 24.08 0.68
N TRP A 219 2.66 23.70 1.37
CA TRP A 219 2.75 22.44 2.11
C TRP A 219 2.31 22.64 3.55
N LYS A 220 1.40 21.79 4.02
CA LYS A 220 0.89 21.79 5.40
C LYS A 220 0.98 20.39 5.99
N LEU A 221 1.40 20.28 7.25
CA LEU A 221 1.36 19.06 8.03
C LEU A 221 0.31 19.20 9.14
N SER A 222 -0.78 18.45 9.01
CA SER A 222 -1.94 18.51 9.90
C SER A 222 -2.46 19.94 10.09
N GLY A 223 -2.54 20.68 8.98
CA GLY A 223 -3.00 22.06 8.92
C GLY A 223 -1.92 23.13 9.14
N ALA A 224 -0.79 22.79 9.79
CA ALA A 224 0.29 23.75 10.02
C ALA A 224 1.24 23.83 8.82
N PRO A 225 1.66 25.03 8.36
CA PRO A 225 2.59 25.15 7.25
C PRO A 225 3.96 24.53 7.58
N VAL A 226 4.52 23.72 6.66
CA VAL A 226 5.82 23.03 6.86
C VAL A 226 6.86 23.32 5.80
N GLY A 227 6.55 24.15 4.80
CA GLY A 227 7.56 24.54 3.82
C GLY A 227 7.03 25.29 2.61
N GLY A 228 8.00 25.78 1.83
CA GLY A 228 7.85 26.89 0.90
C GLY A 228 7.18 26.60 -0.44
N ASN A 229 7.40 27.54 -1.36
CA ASN A 229 6.75 27.64 -2.66
C ASN A 229 7.41 26.74 -3.73
N SER A 230 7.58 25.45 -3.44
CA SER A 230 8.26 24.49 -4.31
C SER A 230 7.49 23.19 -4.46
N SER A 231 7.68 22.51 -5.59
CA SER A 231 7.16 21.16 -5.86
C SER A 231 7.73 20.07 -4.93
N ALA A 232 8.71 20.42 -4.10
CA ALA A 232 9.25 19.55 -3.07
C ALA A 232 9.35 20.27 -1.71
N VAL A 233 9.19 19.50 -0.63
CA VAL A 233 9.34 19.95 0.75
C VAL A 233 10.13 18.93 1.55
N SER A 234 11.00 19.41 2.44
CA SER A 234 11.65 18.60 3.46
C SER A 234 10.98 18.88 4.79
N ILE A 235 10.48 17.84 5.46
CA ILE A 235 9.78 17.99 6.73
C ILE A 235 10.75 17.64 7.84
N TYR A 236 11.11 18.63 8.66
CA TYR A 236 11.94 18.38 9.82
C TYR A 236 11.14 17.65 10.91
N HIS A 237 11.61 16.47 11.29
CA HIS A 237 10.94 15.60 12.24
C HIS A 237 11.43 15.84 13.68
N ASN A 238 10.74 16.73 14.40
CA ASN A 238 10.82 16.91 15.87
C ASN A 238 9.51 16.52 16.57
N PHE A 239 8.63 15.79 15.87
CA PHE A 239 7.33 15.41 16.42
C PHE A 239 7.47 14.24 17.39
N SER A 240 6.52 14.16 18.32
CA SER A 240 6.41 12.99 19.21
C SER A 240 6.27 11.72 18.35
N PRO A 241 7.05 10.66 18.64
CA PRO A 241 6.94 9.40 17.92
C PRO A 241 5.52 8.84 18.02
N ASN A 242 5.09 8.16 16.96
CA ASN A 242 3.79 7.50 16.78
C ASN A 242 2.59 8.45 16.62
N THR A 243 2.77 9.58 15.91
CA THR A 243 1.65 10.42 15.51
C THR A 243 1.37 10.28 14.01
N ASN A 244 0.15 9.85 13.68
CA ASN A 244 -0.35 9.96 12.32
C ASN A 244 -0.61 11.44 12.02
N LYS A 245 0.02 11.94 10.96
CA LYS A 245 -0.13 13.30 10.48
C LYS A 245 -0.58 13.25 9.02
N THR A 246 -1.38 14.23 8.62
CA THR A 246 -1.74 14.39 7.20
C THR A 246 -0.83 15.44 6.59
N LEU A 247 0.06 15.07 5.67
CA LEU A 247 0.74 16.03 4.81
C LEU A 247 -0.19 16.38 3.66
N SER A 248 -0.48 17.66 3.48
CA SER A 248 -1.23 18.18 2.35
C SER A 248 -0.40 19.18 1.57
N VAL A 249 -0.63 19.24 0.26
CA VAL A 249 -0.13 20.28 -0.62
C VAL A 249 -1.30 20.94 -1.33
N GLU A 250 -1.30 22.27 -1.34
CA GLU A 250 -2.15 23.08 -2.22
C GLU A 250 -1.29 23.64 -3.34
N ILE A 251 -1.64 23.37 -4.59
CA ILE A 251 -0.88 23.77 -5.77
C ILE A 251 -1.73 24.73 -6.59
N HIS A 252 -1.35 25.99 -6.64
CA HIS A 252 -2.04 26.99 -7.45
C HIS A 252 -1.36 27.14 -8.81
N CYS A 253 -2.06 26.76 -9.87
CA CYS A 253 -1.58 26.87 -11.25
C CYS A 253 -2.01 28.22 -11.85
N PRO A 254 -1.08 29.14 -12.15
CA PRO A 254 -1.44 30.46 -12.68
C PRO A 254 -2.04 30.40 -14.10
N LEU A 255 -1.73 29.37 -14.88
CA LEU A 255 -2.23 29.22 -16.25
C LEU A 255 -3.72 28.90 -16.28
N SER A 256 -4.20 28.07 -15.36
CA SER A 256 -5.60 27.67 -15.27
C SER A 256 -6.38 28.49 -14.23
N GLY A 257 -5.69 29.22 -13.34
CA GLY A 257 -6.30 29.87 -12.17
C GLY A 257 -6.73 28.86 -11.10
N THR A 258 -6.41 27.58 -11.26
CA THR A 258 -6.92 26.52 -10.41
C THR A 258 -6.04 26.25 -9.19
N THR A 259 -6.64 25.75 -8.13
CA THR A 259 -5.92 25.24 -6.96
C THR A 259 -6.20 23.76 -6.78
N ILE A 260 -5.16 22.93 -6.86
CA ILE A 260 -5.25 21.49 -6.62
C ILE A 260 -4.90 21.20 -5.18
N LYS A 261 -5.65 20.31 -4.55
CA LYS A 261 -5.29 19.77 -3.24
C LYS A 261 -4.92 18.30 -3.37
N SER A 262 -3.88 17.90 -2.67
CA SER A 262 -3.54 16.50 -2.45
C SER A 262 -3.09 16.32 -1.03
N PHE A 263 -3.26 15.12 -0.50
CA PHE A 263 -2.81 14.77 0.84
C PHE A 263 -2.29 13.34 0.89
N ARG A 264 -1.44 13.09 1.89
CA ARG A 264 -0.86 11.80 2.23
C ARG A 264 -0.82 11.69 3.75
N LYS A 265 -1.31 10.56 4.27
CA LYS A 265 -1.10 10.20 5.68
C LYS A 265 0.36 9.75 5.84
N ILE A 266 1.06 10.35 6.80
CA ILE A 266 2.42 10.01 7.18
C ILE A 266 2.39 9.56 8.63
N CYS A 267 3.03 8.42 8.90
CA CYS A 267 3.31 7.99 10.25
C CYS A 267 4.73 8.40 10.61
N PHE A 268 4.86 9.20 11.67
CA PHE A 268 6.13 9.51 12.30
C PHE A 268 6.30 8.56 13.48
N GLY A 269 7.32 7.73 13.53
CA GLY A 269 7.53 6.77 14.61
C GLY A 269 8.46 5.63 14.24
N GLU A 270 9.08 5.01 15.26
CA GLU A 270 9.93 3.84 15.07
C GLU A 270 9.19 2.73 14.34
N ASN A 271 9.95 1.98 13.54
CA ASN A 271 9.48 0.98 12.60
C ASN A 271 8.81 -0.21 13.33
N SER A 272 7.62 -0.01 13.89
CA SER A 272 6.74 -1.08 14.30
C SER A 272 5.86 -1.39 13.10
N GLY A 273 6.16 -2.52 12.45
CA GLY A 273 5.39 -3.02 11.31
C GLY A 273 3.91 -3.17 11.66
N TYR A 274 3.11 -2.15 11.38
CA TYR A 274 1.65 -2.28 11.39
C TYR A 274 1.26 -3.20 10.23
N VAL A 275 0.97 -4.46 10.54
CA VAL A 275 0.10 -5.35 9.76
C VAL A 275 -1.19 -5.46 10.57
N SER A 276 -2.32 -5.11 9.97
CA SER A 276 -3.62 -5.28 10.61
C SER A 276 -3.90 -6.76 10.79
N GLY A 277 -4.05 -7.20 12.04
CA GLY A 277 -4.42 -8.58 12.38
C GLY A 277 -3.48 -9.22 13.39
N GLY A 278 -3.67 -8.88 14.67
CA GLY A 278 -3.51 -9.81 15.81
C GLY A 278 -2.29 -10.73 15.89
N SER A 279 -1.10 -10.32 15.45
CA SER A 279 0.13 -11.10 15.68
C SER A 279 1.31 -10.16 15.88
N TYR A 280 1.80 -10.11 17.11
CA TYR A 280 3.02 -9.41 17.49
C TYR A 280 4.19 -10.04 16.73
N TYR A 281 4.75 -9.35 15.74
CA TYR A 281 5.93 -9.84 15.04
C TYR A 281 7.15 -9.75 15.95
N ILE A 282 7.70 -10.92 16.24
CA ILE A 282 9.06 -11.13 16.72
C ILE A 282 10.02 -10.69 15.59
N MET A 283 10.87 -9.68 15.82
CA MET A 283 12.11 -9.56 15.05
C MET A 283 13.08 -10.64 15.57
N GLY A 284 12.85 -11.85 15.07
CA GLY A 284 13.40 -13.11 15.57
C GLY A 284 12.53 -14.24 15.05
N SER A 285 12.32 -14.28 13.74
CA SER A 285 11.51 -15.30 13.09
C SER A 285 12.00 -16.71 13.48
N MET A 286 11.17 -17.45 14.21
CA MET A 286 11.10 -18.89 14.04
C MET A 286 10.04 -19.13 12.95
N ASN A 287 10.46 -19.18 11.69
CA ASN A 287 9.58 -19.50 10.56
C ASN A 287 8.99 -20.92 10.62
N ASN A 288 9.39 -21.73 11.61
CA ASN A 288 8.89 -23.08 11.78
C ASN A 288 7.92 -23.12 12.97
N THR A 289 6.63 -23.12 12.64
CA THR A 289 5.56 -23.54 13.57
C THR A 289 5.64 -25.03 13.90
N ASN A 290 6.46 -25.78 13.16
CA ASN A 290 6.67 -27.22 13.32
C ASN A 290 8.09 -27.48 13.83
N LEU A 291 8.21 -27.83 15.10
CA LEU A 291 9.46 -28.25 15.72
C LEU A 291 9.53 -29.78 15.76
N CYS A 292 10.73 -30.32 15.86
CA CYS A 292 10.94 -31.74 16.03
C CYS A 292 10.97 -32.11 17.49
N PRO A 293 10.40 -33.26 17.89
CA PRO A 293 10.55 -33.79 19.24
C PRO A 293 12.01 -33.91 19.65
N TYR A 294 12.29 -33.74 20.94
CA TYR A 294 13.61 -33.92 21.56
C TYR A 294 14.78 -33.17 20.90
N THR A 295 14.50 -32.05 20.23
CA THR A 295 15.48 -31.27 19.49
C THR A 295 15.72 -29.93 20.18
N SER A 296 16.99 -29.51 20.25
CA SER A 296 17.39 -28.23 20.82
C SER A 296 17.32 -27.10 19.78
N TYR A 297 16.63 -26.01 20.15
CA TYR A 297 16.46 -24.79 19.36
C TYR A 297 17.00 -23.58 20.09
N THR A 298 17.40 -22.55 19.33
CA THR A 298 17.78 -21.25 19.86
C THR A 298 16.89 -20.18 19.23
N LEU A 299 16.14 -19.46 20.04
CA LEU A 299 15.38 -18.27 19.68
C LEU A 299 16.22 -17.03 20.00
N TYR A 300 16.27 -16.07 19.08
CA TYR A 300 16.86 -14.76 19.31
C TYR A 300 15.76 -13.70 19.36
N VAL A 301 15.86 -12.77 20.30
CA VAL A 301 14.88 -11.72 20.54
C VAL A 301 15.55 -10.37 20.34
N SER A 302 15.04 -9.56 19.41
CA SER A 302 15.48 -8.18 19.19
C SER A 302 14.40 -7.22 19.67
N PRO A 303 14.46 -6.70 20.91
CA PRO A 303 13.47 -5.77 21.40
C PRO A 303 13.59 -4.40 20.69
N PRO A 304 12.48 -3.68 20.51
CA PRO A 304 12.48 -2.41 19.77
C PRO A 304 13.11 -1.24 20.55
N CYS A 305 13.20 -1.32 21.88
CA CYS A 305 13.78 -0.29 22.73
C CYS A 305 14.56 -0.95 23.90
N SER A 306 15.10 -0.14 24.82
CA SER A 306 15.77 -0.64 26.02
C SER A 306 14.82 -1.55 26.82
N ALA A 307 15.14 -2.85 26.83
CA ALA A 307 14.42 -3.88 27.55
C ALA A 307 15.37 -4.60 28.51
N SER A 308 14.86 -5.01 29.67
CA SER A 308 15.62 -5.74 30.68
C SER A 308 14.71 -6.72 31.42
N GLY A 309 15.28 -7.64 32.20
CA GLY A 309 14.48 -8.57 33.00
C GLY A 309 13.64 -9.51 32.14
N PHE A 310 14.26 -10.13 31.14
CA PHE A 310 13.60 -11.07 30.25
C PHE A 310 13.19 -12.33 30.99
N THR A 311 11.98 -12.79 30.69
CA THR A 311 11.42 -14.03 31.20
C THR A 311 10.85 -14.82 30.03
N TYR A 312 11.13 -16.11 30.01
CA TYR A 312 10.76 -17.00 28.93
C TYR A 312 9.80 -18.04 29.47
N THR A 313 8.66 -18.19 28.81
CA THR A 313 7.70 -19.27 29.08
C THR A 313 7.70 -20.21 27.90
N LEU A 314 7.83 -21.51 28.17
CA LEU A 314 7.78 -22.56 27.17
C LEU A 314 6.50 -23.40 27.31
N PRO A 315 6.04 -24.06 26.24
CA PRO A 315 4.97 -25.04 26.32
C PRO A 315 5.30 -26.18 27.30
N PRO A 316 4.29 -26.84 27.90
CA PRO A 316 4.50 -28.05 28.69
C PRO A 316 5.30 -29.11 27.92
N GLY A 317 6.26 -29.75 28.61
CA GLY A 317 7.14 -30.77 28.03
C GLY A 317 8.40 -30.22 27.36
N PHE A 318 8.54 -28.90 27.21
CA PHE A 318 9.76 -28.28 26.72
C PHE A 318 10.65 -27.89 27.90
N THR A 319 11.97 -27.90 27.71
CA THR A 319 12.95 -27.59 28.76
C THR A 319 13.84 -26.44 28.32
N ILE A 320 14.04 -25.43 29.19
CA ILE A 320 15.02 -24.36 28.95
C ILE A 320 16.42 -24.93 29.19
N ASN A 321 17.28 -24.84 28.18
CA ASN A 321 18.69 -25.22 28.29
C ASN A 321 19.53 -24.03 28.79
N SER A 322 19.28 -22.84 28.24
CA SER A 322 19.90 -21.58 28.66
C SER A 322 19.03 -20.40 28.24
N ALA A 323 19.11 -19.29 28.97
CA ALA A 323 18.42 -18.05 28.63
C ALA A 323 19.33 -16.85 28.95
N SER A 324 19.34 -15.87 28.07
CA SER A 324 19.96 -14.54 28.23
C SER A 324 18.92 -13.47 27.89
N ASP A 325 19.29 -12.19 27.97
CA ASP A 325 18.37 -11.10 27.61
C ASP A 325 17.90 -11.17 26.14
N PHE A 326 18.72 -11.68 25.22
CA PHE A 326 18.39 -11.66 23.78
C PHE A 326 18.37 -13.05 23.14
N SER A 327 18.53 -14.11 23.94
CA SER A 327 18.54 -15.48 23.42
C SER A 327 17.94 -16.49 24.39
N LEU A 328 17.21 -17.46 23.84
CA LEU A 328 16.67 -18.61 24.57
C LEU A 328 17.08 -19.89 23.85
N SER A 329 17.81 -20.76 24.53
CA SER A 329 18.05 -22.14 24.11
C SER A 329 17.08 -23.07 24.85
N PHE A 330 16.37 -23.91 24.11
CA PHE A 330 15.40 -24.85 24.69
C PHE A 330 15.35 -26.17 23.92
N SER A 331 14.94 -27.25 24.58
CA SER A 331 14.67 -28.55 23.97
C SER A 331 13.18 -28.85 23.99
N THR A 332 12.68 -29.43 22.92
CA THR A 332 11.29 -29.91 22.80
C THR A 332 11.11 -31.26 23.50
N GLY A 333 9.88 -31.59 23.90
CA GLY A 333 9.52 -32.90 24.47
C GLY A 333 9.05 -33.91 23.43
N ALA A 334 8.44 -35.01 23.91
CA ALA A 334 7.90 -36.13 23.12
C ALA A 334 6.76 -35.75 22.14
N GLY A 335 6.11 -34.62 22.40
CA GLY A 335 4.90 -34.18 21.70
C GLY A 335 4.25 -33.02 22.45
N GLY A 336 3.44 -32.24 21.75
CA GLY A 336 2.75 -31.08 22.29
C GLY A 336 2.79 -29.87 21.37
N SER A 337 1.79 -29.01 21.52
CA SER A 337 1.77 -27.69 20.91
C SER A 337 1.51 -26.65 22.00
N GLY A 338 1.97 -25.44 21.76
CA GLY A 338 1.76 -24.34 22.68
C GLY A 338 2.58 -23.12 22.32
N SER A 339 2.51 -22.13 23.19
CA SER A 339 3.13 -20.84 22.96
C SER A 339 4.46 -20.72 23.70
N ILE A 340 5.48 -20.26 22.97
CA ILE A 340 6.69 -19.69 23.54
C ILE A 340 6.44 -18.20 23.69
N GLU A 341 6.52 -17.72 24.92
CA GLU A 341 6.31 -16.32 25.26
C GLU A 341 7.59 -15.73 25.84
N VAL A 342 7.94 -14.54 25.38
CA VAL A 342 9.03 -13.75 25.96
C VAL A 342 8.43 -12.49 26.53
N HIS A 343 8.57 -12.32 27.83
CA HIS A 343 8.21 -11.08 28.49
C HIS A 343 9.47 -10.34 28.94
N ALA A 344 9.47 -9.01 28.86
CA ALA A 344 10.57 -8.19 29.37
C ALA A 344 10.03 -6.90 29.99
N ASN A 345 10.80 -6.31 30.90
CA ASN A 345 10.56 -4.96 31.39
C ASN A 345 11.02 -3.98 30.32
N VAL A 346 10.07 -3.28 29.72
CA VAL A 346 10.36 -2.36 28.62
C VAL A 346 10.40 -0.93 29.17
N TRP A 347 11.51 -0.24 28.89
CA TRP A 347 11.75 1.15 29.30
C TRP A 347 11.74 2.03 28.05
N CYS A 348 10.60 2.12 27.39
CA CYS A 348 10.44 3.12 26.33
C CYS A 348 10.03 4.46 26.98
N SER A 349 10.77 5.53 26.73
CA SER A 349 10.40 6.88 27.16
C SER A 349 9.20 7.41 26.34
N VAL A 350 8.01 7.11 26.85
CA VAL A 350 6.70 7.79 26.66
C VAL A 350 6.40 8.49 25.32
N SER A 351 5.49 7.89 24.54
CA SER A 351 4.17 8.46 24.12
C SER A 351 3.57 7.78 22.87
N ALA A 352 3.54 6.44 22.82
CA ALA A 352 2.77 5.72 21.80
C ALA A 352 1.27 5.76 22.13
N SER A 353 0.49 6.53 21.37
CA SER A 353 -0.89 6.86 21.75
C SER A 353 -1.96 5.81 21.41
N ARG A 354 -1.64 4.65 20.80
CA ARG A 354 -2.59 3.52 20.68
C ARG A 354 -1.89 2.16 20.64
N CYS A 355 -1.53 1.68 21.81
CA CYS A 355 -1.83 0.34 22.34
C CYS A 355 -1.08 0.26 23.67
N CYS A 356 -1.81 0.47 24.77
CA CYS A 356 -1.43 0.23 26.17
C CYS A 356 0.06 -0.09 26.39
N VAL A 357 0.93 0.94 26.41
CA VAL A 357 2.28 0.73 26.95
C VAL A 357 2.07 0.66 28.46
N PRO A 358 2.36 -0.47 29.12
CA PRO A 358 2.27 -0.49 30.56
C PRO A 358 3.39 0.37 31.13
N ALA A 359 3.22 0.78 32.39
CA ALA A 359 4.09 1.76 33.04
C ALA A 359 5.57 1.41 32.82
N PRO A 360 6.47 2.40 32.62
CA PRO A 360 7.91 2.14 32.49
C PRO A 360 8.39 1.12 33.53
N GLY A 361 9.05 0.06 33.07
CA GLY A 361 9.45 -1.07 33.91
C GLY A 361 8.41 -2.18 34.09
N SER A 362 7.27 -2.12 33.40
CA SER A 362 6.29 -3.21 33.39
C SER A 362 6.75 -4.37 32.53
N ASN A 363 6.55 -5.58 33.03
CA ASN A 363 6.84 -6.82 32.34
C ASN A 363 5.77 -7.07 31.26
N VAL A 364 6.17 -7.04 29.99
CA VAL A 364 5.28 -7.21 28.84
C VAL A 364 5.72 -8.29 27.90
N LEU A 365 4.76 -8.96 27.28
CA LEU A 365 4.97 -9.84 26.15
C LEU A 365 5.58 -9.05 24.98
N ILE A 366 6.85 -9.29 24.69
CA ILE A 366 7.59 -8.67 23.58
C ILE A 366 7.79 -9.61 22.40
N ALA A 367 7.66 -10.92 22.60
CA ALA A 367 7.72 -11.91 21.55
C ALA A 367 6.81 -13.10 21.86
N TYR A 368 6.17 -13.63 20.82
CA TYR A 368 5.23 -14.74 20.89
C TYR A 368 5.39 -15.65 19.67
N ALA A 369 5.59 -16.95 19.90
CA ALA A 369 5.60 -17.96 18.84
C ALA A 369 4.73 -19.14 19.24
N TYR A 370 3.79 -19.54 18.38
CA TYR A 370 3.09 -20.80 18.54
C TYR A 370 3.90 -21.91 17.85
N VAL A 371 4.18 -22.99 18.57
CA VAL A 371 4.98 -24.12 18.11
C VAL A 371 4.22 -25.42 18.31
N ASP A 372 4.43 -26.36 17.39
CA ASP A 372 3.85 -27.68 17.39
C ASP A 372 4.96 -28.72 17.13
N THR A 373 4.99 -29.78 17.93
CA THR A 373 5.94 -30.89 17.78
C THR A 373 5.36 -32.12 17.07
N TYR A 374 4.09 -32.08 16.63
CA TYR A 374 3.41 -33.19 15.95
C TYR A 374 3.78 -33.33 14.46
N SER A 375 4.76 -32.59 13.96
CA SER A 375 5.18 -32.73 12.58
C SER A 375 5.84 -34.09 12.35
N THR A 376 5.15 -34.97 11.63
CA THR A 376 5.64 -36.30 11.22
C THR A 376 6.77 -36.24 10.18
N SER A 377 7.26 -35.04 9.84
CA SER A 377 8.30 -34.80 8.84
C SER A 377 9.56 -34.21 9.46
N CYS A 378 9.94 -34.71 10.62
CA CYS A 378 11.29 -34.50 11.12
C CYS A 378 12.23 -35.36 10.29
N GLY A 379 12.91 -34.73 9.33
CA GLY A 379 14.13 -35.32 8.81
C GLY A 379 15.21 -35.30 9.90
N TRP A 380 16.38 -35.81 9.56
CA TRP A 380 17.60 -35.67 10.36
C TRP A 380 17.70 -34.29 11.04
N SER A 381 17.98 -34.28 12.33
CA SER A 381 18.18 -33.04 13.09
C SER A 381 19.67 -32.74 13.24
N LEU A 382 20.00 -31.46 13.30
CA LEU A 382 21.35 -30.97 13.57
C LEU A 382 21.29 -30.09 14.81
N THR A 383 21.98 -30.50 15.86
CA THR A 383 22.11 -29.75 17.10
C THR A 383 23.54 -29.25 17.26
N VAL A 384 23.69 -28.04 17.81
CA VAL A 384 24.98 -27.39 18.07
C VAL A 384 24.96 -26.88 19.51
N SER A 385 25.90 -27.32 20.34
CA SER A 385 25.96 -26.97 21.77
C SER A 385 27.39 -26.98 22.29
N PRO A 386 27.82 -26.03 23.15
CA PRO A 386 27.07 -24.86 23.61
C PRO A 386 26.86 -23.83 22.49
N ASN A 387 25.86 -22.96 22.67
CA ASN A 387 25.56 -21.85 21.76
C ASN A 387 24.96 -20.68 22.58
N PRO A 388 25.67 -19.55 22.78
CA PRO A 388 26.96 -19.22 22.18
C PRO A 388 28.10 -20.12 22.66
N ALA A 389 29.10 -20.29 21.80
CA ALA A 389 30.27 -21.11 22.03
C ALA A 389 31.48 -20.25 22.39
N ALA A 390 32.17 -20.59 23.48
CA ALA A 390 33.45 -19.99 23.82
C ALA A 390 34.60 -20.83 23.20
N ASP A 391 34.89 -21.99 23.78
CA ASP A 391 36.06 -22.80 23.39
C ASP A 391 35.79 -23.86 22.32
N TYR A 392 34.59 -24.45 22.33
CA TYR A 392 34.20 -25.51 21.43
C TYR A 392 32.69 -25.54 21.21
N ILE A 393 32.29 -26.22 20.14
CA ILE A 393 30.93 -26.71 19.93
C ILE A 393 30.96 -28.21 19.69
N ASP A 394 29.95 -28.89 20.19
CA ASP A 394 29.55 -30.22 19.77
C ASP A 394 28.45 -30.09 18.74
N ILE A 395 28.71 -30.65 17.56
CA ILE A 395 27.75 -30.74 16.48
C ILE A 395 27.25 -32.18 16.46
N GLU A 396 26.01 -32.38 16.88
CA GLU A 396 25.39 -33.71 16.97
C GLU A 396 24.28 -33.85 15.93
N THR A 397 24.37 -34.94 15.16
CA THR A 397 23.32 -35.37 14.24
C THR A 397 22.32 -36.26 14.99
N GLY A 398 21.04 -35.91 14.93
CA GLY A 398 19.95 -36.77 15.37
C GLY A 398 19.28 -37.45 14.18
N GLY A 399 19.06 -38.76 14.26
CA GLY A 399 17.97 -39.40 13.52
C GLY A 399 16.68 -39.29 14.35
N ASP A 400 15.52 -39.48 13.73
CA ASP A 400 14.24 -39.53 14.43
C ASP A 400 14.32 -40.42 15.69
N GLU A 401 14.06 -39.84 16.84
CA GLU A 401 13.86 -40.59 18.07
C GLU A 401 12.46 -41.21 17.99
N ARG A 402 12.39 -42.49 17.61
CA ARG A 402 11.13 -43.25 17.63
C ARG A 402 11.06 -44.04 18.91
N GLN A 403 10.02 -43.78 19.70
CA GLN A 403 9.60 -44.71 20.72
C GLN A 403 8.92 -45.90 20.03
N ASP A 404 9.43 -47.10 20.22
CA ASP A 404 8.78 -48.31 19.71
C ASP A 404 7.41 -48.42 20.37
N ALA A 405 6.34 -48.37 19.56
CA ALA A 405 4.98 -48.35 20.06
C ALA A 405 4.57 -49.66 20.77
N ALA A 406 5.29 -50.76 20.55
CA ALA A 406 5.03 -52.04 21.18
C ALA A 406 5.79 -52.22 22.50
N THR A 407 7.01 -51.68 22.62
CA THR A 407 7.86 -51.90 23.81
C THR A 407 7.99 -50.67 24.72
N GLY A 408 7.63 -49.47 24.23
CA GLY A 408 7.84 -48.21 24.94
C GLY A 408 9.31 -47.79 25.02
N GLU A 409 10.22 -48.55 24.41
CA GLU A 409 11.66 -48.30 24.43
C GLU A 409 12.01 -47.21 23.41
N VAL A 410 12.85 -46.26 23.82
CA VAL A 410 13.33 -45.18 22.97
C VAL A 410 14.43 -45.75 22.06
N LEU A 411 14.10 -45.97 20.79
CA LEU A 411 15.05 -46.46 19.80
C LEU A 411 15.65 -45.28 19.02
N PHE A 412 16.96 -45.09 19.16
CA PHE A 412 17.72 -44.15 18.34
C PHE A 412 18.11 -44.84 17.03
N GLY A 413 17.41 -44.55 15.93
CA GLY A 413 17.78 -45.07 14.61
C GLY A 413 16.96 -44.45 13.47
N PRO A 414 17.52 -44.35 12.25
CA PRO A 414 16.75 -43.93 11.09
C PRO A 414 15.55 -44.86 10.91
N ALA A 415 14.42 -44.32 10.42
CA ALA A 415 13.23 -45.11 10.10
C ALA A 415 13.63 -46.39 9.35
N PRO A 416 12.99 -47.55 9.61
CA PRO A 416 13.35 -48.78 8.94
C PRO A 416 13.05 -48.67 7.44
N ALA A 417 14.02 -48.22 6.67
CA ALA A 417 14.26 -48.81 5.37
C ALA A 417 14.53 -50.29 5.67
N LYS A 418 13.55 -51.14 5.34
CA LYS A 418 13.65 -52.61 5.24
C LYS A 418 14.96 -53.17 5.78
N ASN A 419 14.94 -53.78 6.97
CA ASN A 419 15.90 -54.78 7.45
C ASN A 419 17.14 -55.00 6.57
N VAL A 420 18.10 -54.08 6.64
CA VAL A 420 19.50 -54.38 6.29
C VAL A 420 20.27 -54.24 7.58
N SER A 421 20.26 -55.33 8.35
CA SER A 421 21.24 -55.56 9.40
C SER A 421 22.62 -55.63 8.73
N GLY A 422 23.34 -54.50 8.69
CA GLY A 422 24.70 -54.47 8.15
C GLY A 422 25.31 -53.12 7.79
N ASP A 423 24.53 -52.05 7.58
CA ASP A 423 25.13 -50.79 7.09
C ASP A 423 25.61 -49.86 8.21
N VAL A 424 26.89 -50.02 8.51
CA VAL A 424 27.71 -49.12 9.32
C VAL A 424 27.91 -47.79 8.59
N GLY A 425 27.02 -46.82 8.85
CA GLY A 425 27.28 -45.39 8.79
C GLY A 425 27.74 -44.82 7.44
N GLU A 426 26.80 -44.41 6.61
CA GLU A 426 27.13 -43.47 5.53
C GLU A 426 27.78 -42.21 6.15
N SER A 427 28.99 -41.91 5.73
CA SER A 427 29.69 -40.71 6.16
C SER A 427 28.96 -39.47 5.66
N TYR A 428 28.89 -38.43 6.48
CA TYR A 428 28.44 -37.10 6.08
C TYR A 428 29.62 -36.12 6.02
N LEU A 429 29.45 -35.06 5.22
CA LEU A 429 30.38 -33.94 5.17
C LEU A 429 29.84 -32.81 6.06
N LEU A 430 30.59 -32.44 7.09
CA LEU A 430 30.30 -31.29 7.96
C LEU A 430 31.20 -30.13 7.55
N THR A 431 30.59 -28.98 7.29
CA THR A 431 31.26 -27.72 6.97
C THR A 431 30.74 -26.61 7.88
N VAL A 432 31.63 -25.81 8.48
CA VAL A 432 31.26 -24.60 9.23
C VAL A 432 31.68 -23.37 8.43
N TYR A 433 30.75 -22.45 8.20
CA TYR A 433 30.97 -21.20 7.50
C TYR A 433 30.86 -19.99 8.43
N ASN A 434 31.65 -18.94 8.18
CA ASN A 434 31.45 -17.63 8.80
C ASN A 434 30.32 -16.84 8.12
N SER A 435 30.05 -15.62 8.59
CA SER A 435 29.01 -14.72 8.04
C SER A 435 29.21 -14.32 6.57
N GLN A 436 30.43 -14.45 6.04
CA GLN A 436 30.78 -14.21 4.64
C GLN A 436 30.71 -15.49 3.78
N GLN A 437 30.16 -16.59 4.31
CA GLN A 437 30.12 -17.91 3.69
C GLN A 437 31.49 -18.52 3.37
N VAL A 438 32.54 -18.10 4.08
CA VAL A 438 33.87 -18.73 3.99
C VAL A 438 33.92 -19.91 4.95
N SER A 439 34.32 -21.08 4.45
CA SER A 439 34.50 -22.28 5.29
C SER A 439 35.66 -22.08 6.27
N VAL A 440 35.38 -22.22 7.55
CA VAL A 440 36.36 -22.13 8.65
C VAL A 440 36.68 -23.50 9.25
N PHE A 441 35.84 -24.51 9.00
CA PHE A 441 36.08 -25.90 9.40
C PHE A 441 35.39 -26.85 8.42
N THR A 442 36.02 -27.96 8.08
CA THR A 442 35.42 -29.00 7.24
C THR A 442 35.93 -30.37 7.66
N THR A 443 35.05 -31.32 7.86
CA THR A 443 35.42 -32.71 8.15
C THR A 443 34.40 -33.69 7.55
N LYS A 444 34.87 -34.90 7.27
CA LYS A 444 34.02 -36.02 6.89
C LYS A 444 33.93 -36.96 8.07
N SER A 445 32.73 -37.18 8.60
CA SER A 445 32.53 -37.98 9.81
C SER A 445 31.50 -39.07 9.59
N ARG A 446 31.64 -40.16 10.35
CA ARG A 446 30.60 -41.18 10.57
C ARG A 446 30.05 -41.13 11.99
N ASP A 447 30.69 -40.35 12.86
CA ASP A 447 30.32 -40.25 14.26
C ASP A 447 29.07 -39.40 14.41
N ARG A 448 28.21 -39.77 15.36
CA ARG A 448 26.98 -39.01 15.66
C ARG A 448 27.30 -37.58 16.12
N LYS A 449 28.44 -37.41 16.78
CA LYS A 449 28.92 -36.19 17.42
C LYS A 449 30.28 -35.81 16.87
N VAL A 450 30.45 -34.55 16.50
CA VAL A 450 31.75 -33.97 16.13
C VAL A 450 31.99 -32.74 16.98
N THR A 451 33.08 -32.75 17.75
CA THR A 451 33.54 -31.59 18.50
C THR A 451 34.42 -30.71 17.61
N VAL A 452 34.04 -29.43 17.48
CA VAL A 452 34.77 -28.41 16.72
C VAL A 452 35.29 -27.35 17.69
N SER A 453 36.60 -27.12 17.68
CA SER A 453 37.21 -26.03 18.44
C SER A 453 36.81 -24.68 17.86
N THR A 454 36.27 -23.78 18.68
CA THR A 454 35.90 -22.41 18.29
C THR A 454 36.94 -21.37 18.72
N ARG A 455 38.00 -21.76 19.42
CA ARG A 455 39.07 -20.86 19.92
C ARG A 455 39.73 -19.96 18.87
N GLN A 456 39.74 -20.39 17.61
CA GLN A 456 40.32 -19.63 16.50
C GLN A 456 39.26 -18.88 15.66
N MET A 457 37.99 -19.05 15.97
CA MET A 457 36.88 -18.34 15.35
C MET A 457 36.74 -16.96 16.00
N GLN A 458 36.41 -15.92 15.23
CA GLN A 458 36.16 -14.59 15.77
C GLN A 458 34.75 -14.53 16.37
N ASN A 459 34.48 -13.62 17.31
CA ASN A 459 33.11 -13.44 17.83
C ASN A 459 32.18 -13.10 16.66
N GLY A 460 31.05 -13.79 16.56
CA GLY A 460 30.14 -13.64 15.42
C GLY A 460 29.22 -14.83 15.19
N ILE A 461 28.42 -14.77 14.12
CA ILE A 461 27.47 -15.82 13.73
C ILE A 461 28.07 -16.71 12.65
N TYR A 462 27.94 -18.02 12.86
CA TYR A 462 28.43 -19.08 12.00
C TYR A 462 27.29 -19.99 11.55
N ILE A 463 27.54 -20.74 10.46
CA ILE A 463 26.61 -21.72 9.90
C ILE A 463 27.30 -23.08 9.87
N ALA A 464 26.84 -24.04 10.66
CA ALA A 464 27.18 -25.45 10.52
C ALA A 464 26.28 -26.09 9.44
N GLU A 465 26.87 -26.78 8.49
CA GLU A 465 26.21 -27.46 7.39
C GLU A 465 26.62 -28.92 7.36
N ILE A 466 25.64 -29.81 7.21
CA ILE A 466 25.87 -31.23 6.97
C ILE A 466 25.27 -31.63 5.63
N ILE A 467 26.07 -32.34 4.82
CA ILE A 467 25.66 -32.95 3.55
C ILE A 467 25.81 -34.46 3.66
N ARG A 468 24.71 -35.19 3.43
CA ARG A 468 24.68 -36.65 3.36
C ARG A 468 23.88 -37.08 2.14
N GLY A 469 24.55 -37.69 1.16
CA GLY A 469 23.90 -38.04 -0.11
C GLY A 469 23.36 -36.79 -0.81
N LYS A 470 22.03 -36.71 -0.96
CA LYS A 470 21.32 -35.55 -1.53
C LYS A 470 20.74 -34.61 -0.48
N GLU A 471 20.79 -34.98 0.78
CA GLU A 471 20.22 -34.19 1.87
C GLU A 471 21.24 -33.18 2.39
N ARG A 472 20.75 -31.97 2.67
CA ARG A 472 21.54 -30.85 3.18
C ARG A 472 20.80 -30.21 4.34
N ILE A 473 21.48 -30.09 5.48
CA ILE A 473 20.93 -29.48 6.69
C ILE A 473 21.88 -28.40 7.17
N THR A 474 21.34 -27.28 7.61
CA THR A 474 22.13 -26.15 8.12
C THR A 474 21.62 -25.69 9.48
N ARG A 475 22.52 -25.23 10.35
CA ARG A 475 22.20 -24.68 11.66
C ARG A 475 23.10 -23.48 11.95
N ARG A 476 22.54 -22.42 12.51
CA ARG A 476 23.32 -21.25 12.93
C ARG A 476 23.72 -21.36 14.39
N PHE A 477 24.90 -20.88 14.72
CA PHE A 477 25.38 -20.73 16.10
C PHE A 477 26.21 -19.45 16.23
N ALA A 478 26.37 -18.96 17.45
CA ALA A 478 27.19 -17.81 17.79
C ALA A 478 28.49 -18.28 18.46
N VAL A 479 29.60 -17.60 18.15
CA VAL A 479 30.85 -17.68 18.91
C VAL A 479 30.99 -16.39 19.70
N ASP A 480 31.27 -16.52 20.99
CA ASP A 480 31.48 -15.40 21.91
C ASP A 480 32.53 -15.79 22.97
N HIS A 481 33.76 -15.28 22.81
CA HIS A 481 34.90 -15.52 23.70
C HIS A 481 34.92 -14.62 24.91
#